data_AF-A0A7S1Y429-F1
#
_entry.id   AF-A0A7S1Y429-F1
#
_cell.length_a   1.000
_cell.length_b   1.000
_cell.length_c   1.000
_cell.angle_alpha   90.00
_cell.angle_beta   90.00
_cell.angle_gamma   90.00
#
_symmetry.space_group_name_H-M   'P 1'
#
loop_
_entity.id
_entity.type
_entity.pdbx_description
1 polymer ?
#
loop_
_entity_poly.entity_id
_entity_poly.type
_entity_poly.pdbx_seq_one_letter_code
_entity_poly.pdbx_strand_id
1 'polypeptide(L)'
;IKEMRQKVEKAKAEVEAERKGREESKSAVAESGSQVKQKDAQIRKLKRHMKDVATAQVENTFGGKNRLYVQFVVRLPGSIKLESFVAEMAPLSFMPLTVHYFLQQVQLGLWDNTVFNLNADHVLMAQPQTLRGETKRQDFLKVPALPYREYHKSYPHRPYTLGLNGDPGGPDFYINKIDNIESHGPDSEGNGAEPCFATVILGKEVVDKMSELE
;
A
#
# COMPACT_ATOMS: atom_id res chain seq x y z
N ILE A 1 40.30 8.43 -61.38
CA ILE A 1 39.03 9.22 -61.43
C ILE A 1 37.79 8.33 -61.29
N LYS A 2 37.58 7.29 -62.11
CA LYS A 2 36.39 6.41 -62.05
C LYS A 2 36.22 5.69 -60.71
N GLU A 3 37.30 5.13 -60.17
CA GLU A 3 37.32 4.44 -58.88
C GLU A 3 37.01 5.38 -57.70
N MET A 4 37.51 6.62 -57.78
CA MET A 4 37.26 7.67 -56.78
C MET A 4 35.78 8.10 -56.80
N ARG A 5 35.15 8.21 -57.98
CA ARG A 5 33.71 8.46 -58.11
C ARG A 5 32.88 7.33 -57.51
N GLN A 6 33.25 6.07 -57.73
CA GLN A 6 32.56 4.93 -57.12
C GLN A 6 32.66 4.93 -55.59
N LYS A 7 33.83 5.26 -55.03
CA LYS A 7 34.02 5.38 -53.57
C LYS A 7 33.14 6.49 -52.97
N VAL A 8 33.03 7.64 -53.65
CA VAL A 8 32.17 8.75 -53.22
C VAL A 8 30.69 8.37 -53.26
N GLU A 9 30.22 7.71 -54.32
CA GLU A 9 28.81 7.29 -54.41
C GLU A 9 28.46 6.22 -53.38
N LYS A 10 29.37 5.27 -53.10
CA LYS A 10 29.20 4.29 -52.03
C LYS A 10 29.10 4.96 -50.65
N ALA A 11 30.00 5.91 -50.36
CA ALA A 11 29.99 6.64 -49.09
C ALA A 11 28.72 7.49 -48.91
N LYS A 12 28.20 8.11 -49.98
CA LYS A 12 26.92 8.83 -49.93
C LYS A 12 25.75 7.90 -49.60
N ALA A 13 25.70 6.73 -50.23
CA ALA A 13 24.65 5.74 -49.97
C ALA A 13 24.70 5.22 -48.52
N GLU A 14 25.89 4.98 -47.97
CA GLU A 14 26.08 4.58 -46.57
C GLU A 14 25.61 5.67 -45.60
N VAL A 15 25.98 6.94 -45.84
CA VAL A 15 25.53 8.08 -45.02
C VAL A 15 24.01 8.26 -45.09
N GLU A 16 23.40 8.09 -46.26
CA GLU A 16 21.95 8.22 -46.40
C GLU A 16 21.19 7.08 -45.71
N ALA A 17 21.72 5.86 -45.77
CA ALA A 17 21.18 4.70 -45.05
C ALA A 17 21.27 4.89 -43.52
N GLU A 18 22.41 5.37 -43.01
CA GLU A 18 22.55 5.70 -41.58
C GLU A 18 21.59 6.83 -41.14
N ARG A 19 21.39 7.84 -41.99
CA ARG A 19 20.46 8.93 -41.71
C ARG A 19 19.02 8.42 -41.60
N LYS A 20 18.58 7.58 -42.55
CA LYS A 20 17.26 6.94 -42.53
C LYS A 20 17.08 6.06 -41.30
N GLY A 21 18.07 5.21 -40.98
CA GLY A 21 18.02 4.37 -39.77
C GLY A 21 17.93 5.18 -38.46
N ARG A 22 18.58 6.35 -38.38
CA ARG A 22 18.47 7.27 -37.23
C ARG A 22 17.10 7.95 -37.16
N GLU A 23 16.50 8.31 -38.29
CA GLU A 23 15.16 8.92 -38.34
C GLU A 23 14.07 7.91 -37.93
N GLU A 24 14.14 6.68 -38.43
CA GLU A 24 13.24 5.58 -38.05
C GLU A 24 13.36 5.24 -36.55
N SER A 25 14.58 5.15 -36.03
CA SER A 25 14.82 4.91 -34.59
C SER A 25 14.24 6.03 -33.72
N LYS A 26 14.38 7.30 -34.13
CA LYS A 26 13.77 8.44 -33.41
C LYS A 26 12.25 8.39 -33.43
N SER A 27 11.65 8.01 -34.56
CA SER A 27 10.19 7.86 -34.68
C SER A 27 9.67 6.75 -33.75
N ALA A 28 10.31 5.58 -33.74
CA ALA A 28 9.93 4.46 -32.88
C ALA A 28 10.02 4.81 -31.38
N VAL A 29 11.07 5.54 -30.98
CA VAL A 29 11.22 6.03 -29.59
C VAL A 29 10.13 7.06 -29.23
N ALA A 30 9.79 7.96 -30.16
CA ALA A 30 8.73 8.95 -29.95
C ALA A 30 7.34 8.30 -29.84
N GLU A 31 7.04 7.32 -30.69
CA GLU A 31 5.79 6.54 -30.64
C GLU A 31 5.69 5.74 -29.34
N SER A 32 6.76 5.03 -28.95
CA SER A 32 6.83 4.30 -27.69
C SER A 32 6.62 5.24 -26.48
N GLY A 33 7.30 6.40 -26.47
CA GLY A 33 7.12 7.42 -25.43
C GLY A 33 5.71 7.99 -25.36
N SER A 34 5.04 8.16 -26.51
CA SER A 34 3.64 8.60 -26.59
C SER A 34 2.69 7.54 -26.01
N GLN A 35 2.89 6.27 -26.36
CA GLN A 35 2.09 5.16 -25.84
C GLN A 35 2.24 4.99 -24.32
N VAL A 36 3.46 5.12 -23.79
CA VAL A 36 3.71 5.09 -22.33
C VAL A 36 2.95 6.22 -21.64
N LYS A 37 3.05 7.45 -22.13
CA LYS A 37 2.31 8.60 -21.57
C LYS A 37 0.79 8.39 -21.58
N GLN A 38 0.25 7.80 -22.64
CA GLN A 38 -1.17 7.50 -22.75
C GLN A 38 -1.61 6.44 -21.74
N LYS A 39 -0.84 5.35 -21.60
CA LYS A 39 -1.10 4.31 -20.59
C LYS A 39 -1.01 4.86 -19.17
N ASP A 40 -0.02 5.70 -18.88
CA ASP A 40 0.11 6.35 -17.58
C ASP A 40 -1.08 7.25 -17.24
N ALA A 41 -1.60 7.98 -18.24
CA ALA A 41 -2.79 8.80 -18.07
C ALA A 41 -4.03 7.94 -17.79
N GLN A 42 -4.16 6.79 -18.46
CA GLN A 42 -5.23 5.83 -18.21
C GLN A 42 -5.13 5.21 -16.81
N ILE A 43 -3.93 4.78 -16.39
CA ILE A 43 -3.69 4.25 -15.04
C ILE A 43 -4.03 5.30 -13.98
N ARG A 44 -3.59 6.55 -14.15
CA ARG A 44 -3.94 7.65 -13.23
C ARG A 44 -5.45 7.88 -13.15
N LYS A 45 -6.15 7.81 -14.28
CA LYS A 45 -7.62 7.95 -14.32
C LYS A 45 -8.30 6.79 -13.59
N LEU A 46 -7.86 5.56 -13.80
CA LEU A 46 -8.38 4.39 -13.12
C LEU A 46 -8.14 4.47 -11.61
N LYS A 47 -6.91 4.78 -11.18
CA LYS A 47 -6.58 4.96 -9.75
C LYS A 47 -7.48 6.00 -9.08
N ARG A 48 -7.70 7.16 -9.72
CA ARG A 48 -8.63 8.17 -9.20
C ARG A 48 -10.04 7.63 -9.07
N HIS A 49 -10.57 6.99 -10.12
CA HIS A 49 -11.92 6.43 -10.07
C HIS A 49 -12.07 5.39 -8.95
N MET A 50 -11.08 4.53 -8.74
CA MET A 50 -11.09 3.56 -7.64
C MET A 50 -11.11 4.24 -6.26
N LYS A 51 -10.34 5.32 -6.09
CA LYS A 51 -10.36 6.12 -4.85
C LYS A 51 -11.73 6.77 -4.63
N ASP A 52 -12.33 7.35 -5.67
CA ASP A 52 -13.65 7.99 -5.58
C ASP A 52 -14.73 6.98 -5.18
N VAL A 53 -14.70 5.78 -5.78
CA VAL A 53 -15.62 4.68 -5.44
C VAL A 53 -15.40 4.21 -4.00
N ALA A 54 -14.15 4.01 -3.58
CA ALA A 54 -13.83 3.61 -2.21
C ALA A 54 -14.28 4.65 -1.17
N THR A 55 -14.03 5.94 -1.43
CA THR A 55 -14.53 7.03 -0.57
C THR A 55 -16.05 6.97 -0.45
N ALA A 56 -16.76 6.90 -1.57
CA ALA A 56 -18.23 6.83 -1.55
C ALA A 56 -18.74 5.59 -0.82
N GLN A 57 -18.08 4.44 -0.98
CA GLN A 57 -18.45 3.20 -0.28
C GLN A 57 -18.24 3.33 1.23
N VAL A 58 -17.13 3.92 1.67
CA VAL A 58 -16.87 4.16 3.09
C VAL A 58 -17.90 5.13 3.67
N GLU A 59 -18.15 6.24 2.97
CA GLU A 59 -19.11 7.25 3.41
C GLU A 59 -20.53 6.70 3.54
N ASN A 60 -20.97 5.88 2.58
CA ASN A 60 -22.31 5.31 2.58
C ASN A 60 -22.47 4.16 3.58
N THR A 61 -21.40 3.41 3.88
CA THR A 61 -21.47 2.20 4.73
C THR A 61 -21.19 2.49 6.20
N PHE A 62 -20.17 3.30 6.47
CA PHE A 62 -19.66 3.55 7.83
C PHE A 62 -19.94 4.97 8.33
N GLY A 63 -20.44 5.85 7.47
CA GLY A 63 -20.59 7.28 7.73
C GLY A 63 -19.24 7.99 7.66
N GLY A 64 -19.04 8.89 6.68
CA GLY A 64 -17.67 9.32 6.33
C GLY A 64 -17.41 10.81 6.15
N LYS A 65 -18.35 11.70 6.48
CA LYS A 65 -18.04 13.14 6.52
C LYS A 65 -17.08 13.52 7.66
N ASN A 66 -16.93 12.63 8.64
CA ASN A 66 -16.12 12.82 9.85
C ASN A 66 -15.00 11.77 9.94
N ARG A 67 -14.12 11.93 10.93
CA ARG A 67 -13.07 10.95 11.28
C ARG A 67 -13.70 9.60 11.62
N LEU A 68 -13.07 8.53 11.14
CA LEU A 68 -13.48 7.14 11.36
C LEU A 68 -12.61 6.52 12.44
N TYR A 69 -13.21 5.71 13.30
CA TYR A 69 -12.54 5.09 14.44
C TYR A 69 -12.84 3.60 14.49
N VAL A 70 -11.83 2.82 14.87
CA VAL A 70 -11.97 1.39 15.17
C VAL A 70 -11.45 1.15 16.58
N GLN A 71 -12.30 0.60 17.44
CA GLN A 71 -11.91 0.17 18.78
C GLN A 71 -11.51 -1.31 18.73
N PHE A 72 -10.34 -1.61 19.28
CA PHE A 72 -9.89 -2.97 19.50
C PHE A 72 -10.03 -3.28 20.98
N VAL A 73 -10.73 -4.36 21.30
CA VAL A 73 -10.82 -4.90 22.65
C VAL A 73 -9.92 -6.11 22.73
N VAL A 74 -8.92 -6.06 23.60
CA VAL A 74 -7.86 -7.06 23.70
C VAL A 74 -7.89 -7.72 25.07
N ARG A 75 -7.42 -8.97 25.12
CA ARG A 75 -7.15 -9.70 26.35
C ARG A 75 -5.65 -9.98 26.42
N LEU A 76 -4.99 -9.43 27.43
CA LEU A 76 -3.59 -9.72 27.69
C LEU A 76 -3.43 -11.13 28.30
N PRO A 77 -2.33 -11.85 28.01
CA PRO A 77 -2.04 -13.14 28.64
C PRO A 77 -2.10 -13.06 30.16
N GLY A 78 -2.73 -14.05 30.80
CA GLY A 78 -2.90 -14.08 32.26
C GLY A 78 -3.92 -13.09 32.83
N SER A 79 -4.50 -12.20 32.01
CA SER A 79 -5.51 -11.24 32.46
C SER A 79 -6.94 -11.74 32.20
N ILE A 80 -7.77 -11.65 33.24
CA ILE A 80 -9.22 -11.82 33.12
C ILE A 80 -9.92 -10.55 32.59
N LYS A 81 -9.26 -9.39 32.74
CA LYS A 81 -9.78 -8.09 32.33
C LYS A 81 -9.53 -7.86 30.83
N LEU A 82 -10.53 -7.29 30.17
CA LEU A 82 -10.39 -6.77 28.81
C LEU A 82 -9.86 -5.34 28.89
N GLU A 83 -8.92 -5.02 28.02
CA GLU A 83 -8.41 -3.67 27.80
C GLU A 83 -8.74 -3.25 26.37
N SER A 84 -8.61 -1.96 26.04
CA SER A 84 -8.92 -1.51 24.67
C SER A 84 -8.08 -0.32 24.24
N PHE A 85 -7.83 -0.24 22.94
CA PHE A 85 -7.28 0.94 22.29
C PHE A 85 -8.15 1.34 21.10
N VAL A 86 -8.07 2.60 20.70
CA VAL A 86 -8.84 3.16 19.57
C VAL A 86 -7.88 3.67 18.51
N ALA A 87 -8.04 3.17 17.30
CA ALA A 87 -7.33 3.65 16.12
C ALA A 87 -8.23 4.61 15.33
N GLU A 88 -7.74 5.82 15.08
CA GLU A 88 -8.31 6.73 14.09
C GLU A 88 -7.80 6.35 12.71
N MET A 89 -8.70 6.18 11.74
CA MET A 89 -8.34 5.90 10.35
C MET A 89 -7.74 7.14 9.69
N ALA A 90 -6.81 6.94 8.76
CA ALA A 90 -6.26 8.00 7.93
C ALA A 90 -7.39 8.73 7.17
N PRO A 91 -7.23 10.03 6.87
CA PRO A 91 -8.21 10.76 6.06
C PRO A 91 -8.47 10.05 4.72
N LEU A 92 -9.74 9.99 4.30
CA LEU A 92 -10.13 9.46 2.98
C LEU A 92 -9.58 10.29 1.82
N SER A 93 -9.09 11.51 2.06
CA SER A 93 -8.33 12.27 1.07
C SER A 93 -6.91 11.73 0.84
N PHE A 94 -6.38 10.95 1.78
CA PHE A 94 -5.02 10.40 1.72
C PHE A 94 -5.04 8.94 1.29
N MET A 95 -5.83 8.12 1.97
CA MET A 95 -5.76 6.66 1.90
C MET A 95 -7.13 5.96 1.75
N PRO A 96 -8.03 6.41 0.85
CA PRO A 96 -9.40 5.91 0.79
C PRO A 96 -9.50 4.42 0.45
N LEU A 97 -8.62 3.89 -0.40
CA LEU A 97 -8.67 2.48 -0.78
C LEU A 97 -8.22 1.59 0.38
N THR A 98 -7.11 1.94 1.02
CA THR A 98 -6.60 1.18 2.16
C THR A 98 -7.55 1.24 3.36
N VAL A 99 -8.10 2.42 3.67
CA VAL A 99 -9.08 2.56 4.75
C VAL A 99 -10.34 1.76 4.45
N HIS A 100 -10.87 1.84 3.23
CA HIS A 100 -12.02 1.03 2.83
C HIS A 100 -11.74 -0.46 2.98
N TYR A 101 -10.61 -0.92 2.47
CA TYR A 101 -10.18 -2.32 2.54
C TYR A 101 -10.06 -2.82 4.00
N PHE A 102 -9.49 -2.01 4.90
CA PHE A 102 -9.39 -2.37 6.31
C PHE A 102 -10.76 -2.41 7.00
N LEU A 103 -11.62 -1.42 6.74
CA LEU A 103 -12.97 -1.37 7.33
C LEU A 103 -13.85 -2.53 6.86
N GLN A 104 -13.68 -3.02 5.62
CA GLN A 104 -14.34 -4.24 5.16
C GLN A 104 -13.93 -5.46 5.99
N GLN A 105 -12.65 -5.57 6.38
CA GLN A 105 -12.18 -6.64 7.25
C GLN A 105 -12.80 -6.56 8.64
N VAL A 106 -12.91 -5.34 9.19
CA VAL A 106 -13.58 -5.09 10.46
C VAL A 106 -15.06 -5.45 10.38
N GLN A 107 -15.77 -5.01 9.33
CA GLN A 107 -17.19 -5.31 9.12
C GLN A 107 -17.48 -6.81 9.03
N LEU A 108 -16.54 -7.58 8.47
CA LEU A 108 -16.66 -9.04 8.36
C LEU A 108 -16.23 -9.79 9.62
N GLY A 109 -15.84 -9.08 10.70
CA GLY A 109 -15.39 -9.71 11.95
C GLY A 109 -14.09 -10.50 11.77
N LEU A 110 -13.23 -10.14 10.81
CA LEU A 110 -12.00 -10.88 10.53
C LEU A 110 -11.10 -10.94 11.77
N TRP A 111 -11.02 -9.84 12.51
CA TRP A 111 -10.17 -9.64 13.68
C TRP A 111 -10.78 -10.16 14.99
N ASP A 112 -12.03 -10.62 14.95
CA ASP A 112 -12.68 -11.15 16.15
C ASP A 112 -12.04 -12.48 16.54
N ASN A 113 -11.63 -12.59 17.80
CA ASN A 113 -10.94 -13.75 18.37
C ASN A 113 -9.62 -14.11 17.65
N THR A 114 -8.94 -13.12 17.08
CA THR A 114 -7.57 -13.28 16.55
C THR A 114 -6.51 -12.77 17.51
N VAL A 115 -5.24 -12.96 17.16
CA VAL A 115 -4.10 -12.60 18.01
C VAL A 115 -3.13 -11.64 17.33
N PHE A 116 -2.43 -10.88 18.16
CA PHE A 116 -1.14 -10.30 17.79
C PHE A 116 -0.08 -11.34 18.11
N ASN A 117 0.47 -11.99 17.08
CA ASN A 117 1.33 -13.17 17.23
C ASN A 117 2.81 -12.91 16.89
N LEU A 118 3.14 -11.70 16.44
CA LEU A 118 4.52 -11.28 16.22
C LEU A 118 4.74 -9.95 16.92
N ASN A 119 5.63 -9.95 17.92
CA ASN A 119 6.12 -8.78 18.62
C ASN A 119 7.59 -8.60 18.26
N ALA A 120 7.87 -7.87 17.19
CA ALA A 120 9.24 -7.54 16.79
C ALA A 120 9.69 -6.24 17.48
N ASP A 121 10.99 -5.92 17.41
CA ASP A 121 11.54 -4.71 18.03
C ASP A 121 10.82 -3.43 17.57
N HIS A 122 10.45 -3.36 16.28
CA HIS A 122 9.93 -2.16 15.65
C HIS A 122 8.41 -2.17 15.40
N VAL A 123 7.74 -3.33 15.46
CA VAL A 123 6.31 -3.48 15.19
C VAL A 123 5.65 -4.58 16.02
N LEU A 124 4.36 -4.39 16.33
CA LEU A 124 3.47 -5.43 16.83
C LEU A 124 2.48 -5.81 15.72
N MET A 125 2.49 -7.06 15.27
CA MET A 125 1.72 -7.51 14.10
C MET A 125 0.53 -8.40 14.50
N ALA A 126 -0.62 -8.09 13.92
CA ALA A 126 -1.81 -8.91 13.94
C ALA A 126 -1.89 -9.73 12.66
N GLN A 127 -2.14 -11.03 12.84
CA GLN A 127 -2.48 -11.95 11.76
C GLN A 127 -3.88 -12.49 12.00
N PRO A 128 -4.67 -12.77 10.95
CA PRO A 128 -6.01 -13.33 11.10
C PRO A 128 -5.90 -14.82 11.47
N GLN A 129 -5.45 -15.08 12.69
CA GLN A 129 -5.18 -16.38 13.26
C GLN A 129 -5.74 -16.43 14.68
N THR A 130 -6.36 -17.53 15.06
CA THR A 130 -6.83 -17.75 16.44
C THR A 130 -5.66 -18.06 17.37
N LEU A 131 -5.89 -18.02 18.70
CA LEU A 131 -4.88 -18.42 19.70
C LEU A 131 -4.40 -19.88 19.51
N ARG A 132 -5.21 -20.74 18.88
CA ARG A 132 -4.87 -22.14 18.58
C ARG A 132 -4.05 -22.29 17.28
N GLY A 133 -3.81 -21.20 16.58
CA GLY A 133 -3.08 -21.20 15.33
C GLY A 133 -3.95 -21.43 14.09
N GLU A 134 -5.27 -21.44 14.20
CA GLU A 134 -6.17 -21.64 13.07
C GLU A 134 -6.29 -20.34 12.26
N THR A 135 -6.10 -20.42 10.94
CA THR A 135 -6.17 -19.24 10.08
C THR A 135 -7.61 -18.89 9.71
N LYS A 136 -7.98 -17.61 9.86
CA LYS A 136 -9.24 -17.03 9.36
C LYS A 136 -9.09 -16.41 7.97
N ARG A 137 -7.96 -16.62 7.29
CA ARG A 137 -7.72 -16.08 5.93
C ARG A 137 -8.74 -16.55 4.89
N GLN A 138 -9.37 -17.70 5.09
CA GLN A 138 -10.41 -18.19 4.18
C GLN A 138 -11.67 -17.31 4.23
N ASP A 139 -12.01 -16.76 5.40
CA ASP A 139 -13.12 -15.81 5.55
C ASP A 139 -12.85 -14.51 4.79
N PHE A 140 -11.58 -14.15 4.65
CA PHE A 140 -11.09 -12.97 3.94
C PHE A 140 -11.12 -13.09 2.40
N LEU A 141 -11.25 -14.29 1.81
CA LEU A 141 -11.34 -14.44 0.34
C LEU A 141 -12.52 -13.69 -0.29
N LYS A 142 -13.46 -13.20 0.52
CA LYS A 142 -14.60 -12.38 0.12
C LYS A 142 -14.27 -10.90 -0.08
N VAL A 143 -13.14 -10.42 0.45
CA VAL A 143 -12.69 -9.02 0.29
C VAL A 143 -11.73 -8.94 -0.89
N PRO A 144 -12.03 -8.11 -1.91
CA PRO A 144 -11.10 -7.90 -3.01
C PRO A 144 -9.75 -7.41 -2.50
N ALA A 145 -8.66 -8.00 -3.00
CA ALA A 145 -7.31 -7.54 -2.69
C ALA A 145 -7.10 -6.08 -3.10
N LEU A 146 -6.19 -5.39 -2.42
CA LEU A 146 -5.79 -4.05 -2.84
C LEU A 146 -5.24 -4.09 -4.28
N PRO A 147 -5.53 -3.09 -5.12
CA PRO A 147 -5.01 -3.04 -6.48
C PRO A 147 -3.56 -2.51 -6.55
N TYR A 148 -3.12 -1.79 -5.52
CA TYR A 148 -1.79 -1.22 -5.38
C TYR A 148 -1.57 -0.73 -3.94
N ARG A 149 -0.30 -0.54 -3.56
CA ARG A 149 0.08 0.09 -2.30
C ARG A 149 -0.24 1.58 -2.34
N GLU A 150 -1.22 2.01 -1.56
CA GLU A 150 -1.55 3.41 -1.38
C GLU A 150 -0.63 4.00 -0.30
N TYR A 151 -0.06 5.18 -0.54
CA TYR A 151 0.81 5.85 0.43
C TYR A 151 0.66 7.37 0.31
N HIS A 152 0.72 8.07 1.44
CA HIS A 152 0.68 9.53 1.50
C HIS A 152 1.78 10.07 2.42
N LYS A 153 2.62 10.98 1.92
CA LYS A 153 3.78 11.51 2.65
C LYS A 153 3.43 12.24 3.96
N SER A 154 2.22 12.81 4.04
CA SER A 154 1.71 13.46 5.25
C SER A 154 1.11 12.49 6.27
N TYR A 155 1.08 11.19 5.96
CA TYR A 155 0.64 10.12 6.86
C TYR A 155 1.70 9.01 6.96
N PRO A 156 2.91 9.30 7.48
CA PRO A 156 4.03 8.36 7.51
C PRO A 156 3.94 7.32 8.64
N HIS A 157 4.79 6.29 8.61
CA HIS A 157 4.93 5.24 9.63
C HIS A 157 5.63 5.74 10.91
N ARG A 158 4.94 6.55 11.71
CA ARG A 158 5.40 7.02 13.02
C ARG A 158 5.00 6.04 14.15
N PRO A 159 5.55 6.17 15.37
CA PRO A 159 5.06 5.37 16.50
C PRO A 159 3.54 5.45 16.64
N TYR A 160 2.92 4.33 16.98
CA TYR A 160 1.48 4.12 17.12
C TYR A 160 0.65 4.23 15.84
N THR A 161 1.28 4.35 14.67
CA THR A 161 0.57 4.25 13.39
C THR A 161 0.39 2.80 12.98
N LEU A 162 -0.67 2.49 12.23
CA LEU A 162 -0.94 1.15 11.73
C LEU A 162 -0.59 1.07 10.25
N GLY A 163 0.12 0.00 9.87
CA GLY A 163 0.47 -0.33 8.49
C GLY A 163 -0.09 -1.67 8.05
N LEU A 164 -0.32 -1.85 6.74
CA LEU A 164 -0.63 -3.15 6.16
C LEU A 164 0.65 -3.85 5.71
N ASN A 165 0.82 -5.10 6.12
CA ASN A 165 1.91 -5.95 5.66
C ASN A 165 1.49 -6.70 4.38
N GLY A 166 2.43 -6.94 3.46
CA GLY A 166 2.23 -7.76 2.26
C GLY A 166 2.28 -6.99 0.94
N ASP A 167 2.13 -7.71 -0.19
CA ASP A 167 2.14 -7.12 -1.53
C ASP A 167 0.89 -7.55 -2.31
N PRO A 168 -0.01 -6.64 -2.73
CA PRO A 168 0.02 -5.18 -2.53
C PRO A 168 -0.45 -4.71 -1.13
N GLY A 169 -0.72 -5.64 -0.21
CA GLY A 169 -1.04 -5.41 1.20
C GLY A 169 -2.09 -6.39 1.74
N GLY A 170 -2.06 -6.61 3.05
CA GLY A 170 -3.05 -7.34 3.84
C GLY A 170 -3.04 -8.88 3.72
N PRO A 171 -3.93 -9.56 4.48
CA PRO A 171 -4.82 -8.98 5.49
C PRO A 171 -4.06 -8.54 6.75
N ASP A 172 -2.85 -9.06 6.97
CA ASP A 172 -2.03 -8.75 8.15
C ASP A 172 -1.81 -7.24 8.28
N PHE A 173 -1.95 -6.72 9.50
CA PHE A 173 -1.60 -5.34 9.83
C PHE A 173 -0.68 -5.31 11.04
N TYR A 174 0.00 -4.20 11.23
CA TYR A 174 0.88 -4.00 12.37
C TYR A 174 0.70 -2.61 12.98
N ILE A 175 1.13 -2.46 14.23
CA ILE A 175 1.25 -1.19 14.93
C ILE A 175 2.75 -0.89 15.06
N ASN A 176 3.16 0.28 14.58
CA ASN A 176 4.53 0.77 14.72
C ASN A 176 4.86 1.07 16.18
N LYS A 177 5.95 0.49 16.69
CA LYS A 177 6.48 0.76 18.04
C LYS A 177 7.46 1.93 18.05
N ILE A 178 8.16 2.14 16.93
CA ILE A 178 9.13 3.21 16.72
C ILE A 178 8.82 3.97 15.41
N ASP A 179 9.67 4.93 15.06
CA ASP A 179 9.61 5.57 13.74
C ASP A 179 10.16 4.63 12.68
N ASN A 180 9.30 4.19 11.77
CA ASN A 180 9.63 3.23 10.71
C ASN A 180 9.47 3.85 9.32
N ILE A 181 9.66 5.17 9.17
CA ILE A 181 9.63 5.81 7.86
C ILE A 181 10.64 5.19 6.90
N GLU A 182 11.85 4.92 7.37
CA GLU A 182 12.90 4.34 6.52
C GLU A 182 12.60 2.87 6.20
N SER A 183 12.05 2.11 7.15
CA SER A 183 11.79 0.67 6.99
C SER A 183 10.52 0.34 6.20
N HIS A 184 9.47 1.16 6.29
CA HIS A 184 8.17 0.89 5.65
C HIS A 184 7.69 2.01 4.72
N GLY A 185 8.40 3.13 4.64
CA GLY A 185 8.07 4.27 3.77
C GLY A 185 8.58 4.14 2.33
N PRO A 186 8.55 5.22 1.53
CA PRO A 186 8.89 5.18 0.11
C PRO A 186 10.31 4.76 -0.21
N ASP A 187 11.22 4.98 0.73
CA ASP A 187 12.64 4.70 0.59
C ASP A 187 13.03 3.32 1.14
N SER A 188 12.05 2.53 1.62
CA SER A 188 12.28 1.16 2.08
C SER A 188 12.78 0.27 0.95
N GLU A 189 13.75 -0.60 1.23
CA GLU A 189 14.23 -1.59 0.26
C GLU A 189 13.07 -2.50 -0.19
N GLY A 190 12.74 -2.53 -1.49
CA GLY A 190 11.73 -3.43 -2.07
C GLY A 190 10.69 -2.79 -2.98
N ASN A 191 9.48 -3.35 -3.01
CA ASN A 191 8.39 -3.04 -3.95
C ASN A 191 7.60 -1.73 -3.63
N GLY A 192 8.21 -0.78 -2.90
CA GLY A 192 7.64 0.53 -2.55
C GLY A 192 6.94 0.60 -1.18
N ALA A 193 6.52 1.80 -0.78
CA ALA A 193 5.98 2.07 0.56
C ALA A 193 4.77 1.21 0.92
N GLU A 194 4.72 0.75 2.17
CA GLU A 194 3.55 0.08 2.72
C GLU A 194 2.43 1.08 3.04
N PRO A 195 1.16 0.67 3.01
CA PRO A 195 0.07 1.56 3.38
C PRO A 195 0.02 1.84 4.88
N CYS A 196 0.28 3.09 5.30
CA CYS A 196 0.01 3.59 6.65
C CYS A 196 -1.42 4.16 6.71
N PHE A 197 -2.32 3.53 7.46
CA PHE A 197 -3.76 3.76 7.30
C PHE A 197 -4.52 4.11 8.58
N ALA A 198 -3.88 4.06 9.75
CA ALA A 198 -4.49 4.49 10.99
C ALA A 198 -3.47 4.92 12.04
N THR A 199 -3.95 5.50 13.14
CA THR A 199 -3.13 5.88 14.30
C THR A 199 -3.87 5.60 15.58
N VAL A 200 -3.22 4.96 16.55
CA VAL A 200 -3.78 4.78 17.90
C VAL A 200 -3.84 6.15 18.58
N ILE A 201 -5.05 6.60 18.89
CA ILE A 201 -5.33 7.89 19.52
C ILE A 201 -5.70 7.77 21.00
N LEU A 202 -6.19 6.59 21.43
CA LEU A 202 -6.54 6.28 22.82
C LEU A 202 -6.06 4.87 23.15
N GLY A 203 -5.66 4.63 24.40
CA GLY A 203 -5.19 3.31 24.85
C GLY A 203 -3.76 2.97 24.39
N LYS A 204 -2.89 3.97 24.22
CA LYS A 204 -1.48 3.72 23.85
C LYS A 204 -0.75 2.89 24.89
N GLU A 205 -1.08 3.09 26.17
CA GLU A 205 -0.59 2.29 27.28
C GLU A 205 -0.95 0.80 27.17
N VAL A 206 -2.06 0.47 26.49
CA VAL A 206 -2.43 -0.93 26.22
C VAL A 206 -1.51 -1.51 25.16
N VAL A 207 -1.18 -0.74 24.11
CA VAL A 207 -0.21 -1.13 23.07
C VAL A 207 1.19 -1.27 23.66
N ASP A 208 1.58 -0.38 24.57
CA ASP A 208 2.88 -0.45 25.26
C ASP A 208 2.96 -1.74 26.08
N LYS A 209 1.94 -2.03 26.91
CA LYS A 209 1.86 -3.31 27.64
C LYS A 209 1.94 -4.52 26.71
N MET A 210 1.22 -4.51 25.58
CA MET A 210 1.28 -5.59 24.61
C MET A 210 2.69 -5.78 24.03
N SER A 211 3.43 -4.67 23.86
CA SER A 211 4.79 -4.66 23.32
C SER A 211 5.84 -5.16 24.30
N GLU A 212 5.55 -5.11 25.61
CA GLU A 212 6.39 -5.61 26.69
C GLU A 212 6.19 -7.11 26.98
N LEU A 213 5.23 -7.76 26.31
CA LEU A 213 4.99 -9.20 26.44
C LEU A 213 6.00 -9.99 25.61
N GLU A 214 6.63 -10.98 26.24
CA GLU A 214 7.49 -12.00 25.62
C GLU A 214 6.68 -13.13 24.96
#